data_AF-A0A1F4ZU49-F1
#
_entry.id   AF-A0A1F4ZU49-F1
#
_cell.length_a   1.000
_cell.length_b   1.000
_cell.length_c   1.000
_cell.angle_alpha   90.00
_cell.angle_beta   90.00
_cell.angle_gamma   90.00
#
_symmetry.space_group_name_H-M   'P 1'
#
loop_
_entity.id
_entity.type
_entity.pdbx_description
1 polymer ?
#
loop_
_entity_poly.entity_id
_entity_poly.type
_entity_poly.pdbx_seq_one_letter_code
_entity_poly.pdbx_strand_id
1 'polypeptide(L)'
;MTVEKLAELLNTQPRAPEESKVLSELRTHWMEALSRPLWYKQLQTEIVSLLFAKNNGDSRQRWIRRQLIATIGCALKAGIIPLSPADEFADFDSEREPISDIVIHHTEGRPQTTPDELNALGFIFQYTKNFLAGPILGKSVENKPVGSGHVINGRQVFYAYHYLVNCDGEVVRLLHDTHIGWHAGNWNVNKRSVGIALAGNFDDCPPPQSQLDAVIDLIRNQYPNIEPQRVYGHYQVNFSKTCPGITYANLWKKTLLERLEQ
;
A
#
# COMPACT_ATOMS: atom_id res chain seq x y z
N MET A 1 -1.79 14.97 -21.23
CA MET A 1 -0.47 15.05 -21.88
C MET A 1 -0.37 13.82 -22.76
N THR A 2 0.18 13.88 -23.97
CA THR A 2 0.03 12.73 -24.89
C THR A 2 0.94 11.57 -24.50
N VAL A 3 0.51 10.34 -24.85
CA VAL A 3 1.31 9.10 -24.76
C VAL A 3 2.68 9.27 -25.42
N GLU A 4 2.78 10.14 -26.44
CA GLU A 4 4.04 10.46 -27.11
C GLU A 4 5.10 11.07 -26.17
N LYS A 5 4.74 12.00 -25.29
CA LYS A 5 5.69 12.59 -24.33
C LYS A 5 6.15 11.57 -23.26
N LEU A 6 5.30 10.61 -22.93
CA LEU A 6 5.67 9.49 -22.06
C LEU A 6 6.64 8.53 -22.75
N ALA A 7 6.41 8.25 -24.03
CA ALA A 7 7.34 7.47 -24.84
C ALA A 7 8.69 8.19 -25.01
N GLU A 8 8.67 9.52 -25.20
CA GLU A 8 9.88 10.34 -25.21
C GLU A 8 10.67 10.20 -23.90
N LEU A 9 10.01 10.34 -22.74
CA LEU A 9 10.66 10.18 -21.43
C LEU A 9 11.28 8.78 -21.24
N LEU A 10 10.61 7.74 -21.72
CA LEU A 10 11.13 6.37 -21.71
C LEU A 10 12.39 6.21 -22.56
N ASN A 11 12.51 6.99 -23.64
CA ASN A 11 13.62 6.93 -24.59
C ASN A 11 14.75 7.94 -24.31
N THR A 12 14.53 8.94 -23.44
CA THR A 12 15.58 9.90 -23.04
C THR A 12 16.72 9.24 -22.26
N GLN A 13 17.95 9.73 -22.47
CA GLN A 13 19.09 9.29 -21.67
C GLN A 13 18.94 9.75 -20.21
N PRO A 14 19.21 8.87 -19.22
CA PRO A 14 19.18 9.26 -17.82
C PRO A 14 20.12 10.43 -17.51
N ARG A 15 19.64 11.39 -16.71
CA ARG A 15 20.34 12.60 -16.25
C ARG A 15 20.69 13.62 -17.32
N ALA A 16 20.14 13.47 -18.53
CA ALA A 16 20.29 14.48 -19.58
C ALA A 16 19.43 15.73 -19.28
N PRO A 17 19.83 16.94 -19.71
CA PRO A 17 19.01 18.15 -19.54
C PRO A 17 17.57 18.00 -20.10
N GLU A 18 17.43 17.26 -21.19
CA GLU A 18 16.15 16.95 -21.84
C GLU A 18 15.22 16.16 -20.90
N GLU A 19 15.75 15.20 -20.14
CA GLU A 19 14.99 14.45 -19.15
C GLU A 19 14.42 15.38 -18.07
N SER A 20 15.24 16.29 -17.55
CA SER A 20 14.81 17.23 -16.51
C SER A 20 13.66 18.12 -17.00
N LYS A 21 13.73 18.56 -18.26
CA LYS A 21 12.67 19.34 -18.89
C LYS A 21 11.38 18.52 -19.02
N VAL A 22 11.45 17.31 -19.57
CA VAL A 22 10.28 16.45 -19.76
C VAL A 22 9.64 16.07 -18.42
N LEU A 23 10.43 15.77 -17.38
CA LEU A 23 9.93 15.52 -16.03
C LEU A 23 9.23 16.74 -15.42
N SER A 24 9.77 17.95 -15.64
CA SER A 24 9.15 19.18 -15.13
C SER A 24 7.80 19.46 -15.79
N GLU A 25 7.71 19.28 -17.11
CA GLU A 25 6.46 19.37 -17.85
C GLU A 25 5.45 18.31 -17.39
N LEU A 26 5.91 17.07 -17.22
CA LEU A 26 5.12 15.95 -16.73
C LEU A 26 4.53 16.25 -15.35
N ARG A 27 5.39 16.70 -14.43
CA ARG A 27 4.99 17.07 -13.08
C ARG A 27 3.97 18.20 -13.09
N THR A 28 4.18 19.24 -13.89
CA THR A 28 3.25 20.37 -13.99
C THR A 28 1.87 19.92 -14.45
N HIS A 29 1.82 19.10 -15.51
CA HIS A 29 0.56 18.53 -16.01
C HIS A 29 -0.15 17.68 -14.96
N TRP A 30 0.58 16.80 -14.27
CA TRP A 30 0.01 15.95 -13.23
C TRP A 30 -0.48 16.76 -12.04
N MET A 31 0.26 17.76 -11.59
CA MET A 31 -0.16 18.62 -10.48
C MET A 31 -1.43 19.39 -10.80
N GLU A 32 -1.57 19.90 -12.02
CA GLU A 32 -2.81 20.55 -12.46
C GLU A 32 -3.99 19.56 -12.45
N ALA A 33 -3.81 18.37 -13.01
CA ALA A 33 -4.86 17.34 -13.03
C ALA A 33 -5.23 16.87 -11.62
N LEU A 34 -4.23 16.60 -10.76
CA LEU A 34 -4.40 16.13 -9.37
C LEU A 34 -5.20 17.09 -8.51
N SER A 35 -5.22 18.39 -8.83
CA SER A 35 -6.04 19.38 -8.13
C SER A 35 -7.55 19.27 -8.42
N ARG A 36 -7.95 18.41 -9.36
CA ARG A 36 -9.35 18.24 -9.79
C ARG A 36 -9.97 16.98 -9.16
N PRO A 37 -11.26 16.99 -8.77
CA PRO A 37 -11.90 15.84 -8.10
C PRO A 37 -11.79 14.51 -8.85
N LEU A 38 -11.94 14.52 -10.17
CA LEU A 38 -11.89 13.33 -11.02
C LEU A 38 -10.55 13.20 -11.77
N TRP A 39 -9.44 13.62 -11.14
CA TRP A 39 -8.09 13.56 -11.71
C TRP A 39 -7.75 12.19 -12.31
N TYR A 40 -8.19 11.11 -11.66
CA TYR A 40 -7.89 9.75 -12.05
C TYR A 40 -8.58 9.33 -13.35
N LYS A 41 -9.71 9.95 -13.70
CA LYS A 41 -10.36 9.78 -15.01
C LYS A 41 -9.63 10.59 -16.10
N GLN A 42 -9.17 11.79 -15.76
CA GLN A 42 -8.43 12.64 -16.70
C GLN A 42 -7.06 12.05 -17.05
N LEU A 43 -6.39 11.43 -16.08
CA LEU A 43 -5.10 10.77 -16.24
C LEU A 43 -5.22 9.25 -16.46
N GLN A 44 -6.40 8.74 -16.81
CA GLN A 44 -6.65 7.29 -16.84
C GLN A 44 -5.64 6.54 -17.73
N THR A 45 -5.38 7.05 -18.93
CA THR A 45 -4.44 6.45 -19.88
C THR A 45 -3.03 6.40 -19.29
N GLU A 46 -2.58 7.50 -18.70
CA GLU A 46 -1.24 7.61 -18.09
C GLU A 46 -1.11 6.73 -16.84
N ILE A 47 -2.12 6.69 -15.97
CA ILE A 47 -2.14 5.84 -14.79
C ILE A 47 -2.07 4.36 -15.20
N VAL A 48 -2.90 3.94 -16.15
CA VAL A 48 -2.93 2.54 -16.58
C VAL A 48 -1.61 2.14 -17.22
N SER A 49 -1.05 2.97 -18.10
CA SER A 49 0.18 2.66 -18.83
C SER A 49 1.46 2.74 -17.98
N LEU A 50 1.53 3.65 -17.00
CA LEU A 50 2.76 3.90 -16.24
C LEU A 50 2.74 3.28 -14.84
N LEU A 51 1.58 3.29 -14.18
CA LEU A 51 1.44 2.81 -12.81
C LEU A 51 0.90 1.38 -12.78
N PHE A 52 -0.09 1.02 -13.59
CA PHE A 52 -0.74 -0.30 -13.49
C PHE A 52 -0.20 -1.35 -14.45
N ALA A 53 0.51 -0.95 -15.50
CA ALA A 53 1.16 -1.87 -16.41
C ALA A 53 2.17 -2.78 -15.68
N LYS A 54 2.26 -4.03 -16.15
CA LYS A 54 3.29 -4.96 -15.68
C LYS A 54 4.66 -4.40 -16.06
N ASN A 55 5.58 -4.43 -15.11
CA ASN A 55 6.96 -4.06 -15.36
C ASN A 55 7.73 -5.31 -15.78
N ASN A 56 8.28 -5.31 -17.00
CA ASN A 56 9.02 -6.46 -17.55
C ASN A 56 10.52 -6.44 -17.16
N GLY A 57 10.86 -5.87 -16.00
CA GLY A 57 12.25 -5.72 -15.53
C GLY A 57 12.94 -4.43 -15.97
N ASP A 58 12.27 -3.58 -16.75
CA ASP A 58 12.80 -2.31 -17.23
C ASP A 58 13.06 -1.32 -16.08
N SER A 59 14.34 -1.05 -15.84
CA SER A 59 14.82 -0.13 -14.81
C SER A 59 14.33 1.30 -15.02
N ARG A 60 14.15 1.73 -16.28
CA ARG A 60 13.66 3.07 -16.64
C ARG A 60 12.21 3.24 -16.22
N GLN A 61 11.36 2.29 -16.60
CA GLN A 61 9.96 2.26 -16.20
C GLN A 61 9.80 2.23 -14.67
N ARG A 62 10.61 1.44 -13.95
CA ARG A 62 10.59 1.42 -12.48
C ARG A 62 10.93 2.78 -11.89
N TRP A 63 11.92 3.45 -12.44
CA TRP A 63 12.33 4.76 -11.97
C TRP A 63 11.24 5.82 -12.22
N ILE A 64 10.67 5.90 -13.43
CA ILE A 64 9.57 6.83 -13.75
C ILE A 64 8.37 6.58 -12.83
N ARG A 65 7.98 5.31 -12.67
CA ARG A 65 6.89 4.92 -11.77
C ARG A 65 7.12 5.41 -10.34
N ARG A 66 8.35 5.31 -9.83
CA ARG A 66 8.71 5.84 -8.50
C ARG A 66 8.57 7.37 -8.43
N GLN A 67 8.97 8.10 -9.45
CA GLN A 67 8.80 9.57 -9.49
C GLN A 67 7.31 9.97 -9.48
N LEU A 68 6.47 9.23 -10.21
CA LEU A 68 5.03 9.46 -10.24
C LEU A 68 4.37 9.16 -8.90
N ILE A 69 4.70 8.01 -8.28
CA ILE A 69 4.22 7.66 -6.94
C ILE A 69 4.62 8.75 -5.93
N ALA A 70 5.87 9.22 -5.97
CA ALA A 70 6.34 10.29 -5.10
C ALA A 70 5.59 11.61 -5.34
N THR A 71 5.32 11.96 -6.61
CA THR A 71 4.56 13.17 -6.97
C THR A 71 3.14 13.12 -6.42
N ILE A 72 2.43 12.01 -6.62
CA ILE A 72 1.08 11.79 -6.09
C ILE A 72 1.09 11.80 -4.56
N GLY A 73 2.06 11.12 -3.93
CA GLY A 73 2.20 11.09 -2.48
C GLY A 73 2.43 12.48 -1.89
N CYS A 74 3.28 13.30 -2.52
CA CYS A 74 3.49 14.69 -2.10
C CYS A 74 2.20 15.52 -2.23
N ALA A 75 1.48 15.39 -3.35
CA ALA A 75 0.22 16.09 -3.56
C ALA A 75 -0.87 15.67 -2.55
N LEU A 76 -0.95 14.37 -2.24
CA LEU A 76 -1.85 13.81 -1.23
C LEU A 76 -1.53 14.38 0.16
N LYS A 77 -0.26 14.33 0.57
CA LYS A 77 0.21 14.87 1.85
C LYS A 77 -0.03 16.38 1.99
N ALA A 78 0.11 17.12 0.89
CA ALA A 78 -0.11 18.56 0.85
C ALA A 78 -1.59 18.96 0.81
N GLY A 79 -2.53 18.02 0.73
CA GLY A 79 -3.96 18.30 0.62
C GLY A 79 -4.37 18.92 -0.72
N ILE A 80 -3.55 18.73 -1.76
CA ILE A 80 -3.83 19.26 -3.11
C ILE A 80 -4.89 18.42 -3.81
N ILE A 81 -4.91 17.11 -3.54
CA ILE A 81 -5.85 16.18 -4.16
C ILE A 81 -7.20 16.28 -3.45
N PRO A 82 -8.29 16.65 -4.14
CA PRO A 82 -9.63 16.63 -3.56
C PRO A 82 -10.04 15.18 -3.28
N LEU A 83 -10.45 14.91 -2.04
CA LEU A 83 -10.90 13.59 -1.60
C LEU A 83 -12.41 13.61 -1.38
N SER A 84 -13.06 12.45 -1.52
CA SER A 84 -14.43 12.31 -1.04
C SER A 84 -14.49 12.55 0.47
N PRO A 85 -15.53 13.24 0.98
CA PRO A 85 -15.77 13.30 2.42
C PRO A 85 -15.83 11.90 3.02
N ALA A 86 -15.22 11.71 4.20
CA ALA A 86 -15.08 10.39 4.80
C ALA A 86 -16.44 9.80 5.23
N ASP A 87 -17.36 10.65 5.66
CA ASP A 87 -18.74 10.34 6.05
C ASP A 87 -19.66 10.04 4.86
N GLU A 88 -19.32 10.53 3.66
CA GLU A 88 -20.00 10.18 2.41
C GLU A 88 -19.45 8.90 1.76
N PHE A 89 -18.33 8.38 2.27
CA PHE A 89 -17.78 7.11 1.83
C PHE A 89 -18.52 5.94 2.48
N ALA A 90 -18.55 4.80 1.81
CA ALA A 90 -19.22 3.63 2.35
C ALA A 90 -18.53 3.15 3.64
N ASP A 91 -19.32 3.01 4.70
CA ASP A 91 -18.86 2.44 5.96
C ASP A 91 -18.70 0.91 5.83
N PHE A 92 -17.57 0.51 5.26
CA PHE A 92 -17.17 -0.89 5.18
C PHE A 92 -16.74 -1.45 6.54
N ASP A 93 -16.36 -0.59 7.49
CA ASP A 93 -15.92 -0.98 8.83
C ASP A 93 -17.08 -1.49 9.69
N SER A 94 -18.33 -1.18 9.32
CA SER A 94 -19.54 -1.78 9.88
C SER A 94 -19.57 -3.31 9.85
N GLU A 95 -18.80 -3.95 8.96
CA GLU A 95 -18.65 -5.41 8.89
C GLU A 95 -17.49 -5.96 9.74
N ARG A 96 -16.80 -5.13 10.52
CA ARG A 96 -15.64 -5.53 11.33
C ARG A 96 -16.05 -6.60 12.34
N GLU A 97 -15.42 -7.76 12.23
CA GLU A 97 -15.54 -8.86 13.18
C GLU A 97 -14.49 -8.73 14.29
N PRO A 98 -14.68 -9.40 15.43
CA PRO A 98 -13.63 -9.55 16.43
C PRO A 98 -12.34 -10.07 15.80
N ILE A 99 -11.22 -9.44 16.15
CA ILE A 99 -9.91 -9.81 15.62
C ILE A 99 -9.59 -11.22 16.09
N SER A 100 -9.41 -12.12 15.14
CA SER A 100 -9.07 -13.51 15.39
C SER A 100 -7.81 -13.95 14.63
N ASP A 101 -7.39 -13.19 13.63
CA ASP A 101 -6.30 -13.56 12.72
C ASP A 101 -5.27 -12.44 12.61
N ILE A 102 -4.00 -12.82 12.48
CA ILE A 102 -2.91 -11.90 12.09
C ILE A 102 -2.38 -12.34 10.75
N VAL A 103 -2.20 -11.40 9.82
CA VAL A 103 -1.57 -11.66 8.53
C VAL A 103 -0.27 -10.87 8.43
N ILE A 104 0.85 -11.59 8.35
CA ILE A 104 2.19 -11.05 8.18
C ILE A 104 2.44 -10.77 6.70
N HIS A 105 2.95 -9.57 6.43
CA HIS A 105 3.31 -9.06 5.10
C HIS A 105 4.76 -8.60 5.05
N HIS A 106 5.28 -8.49 3.84
CA HIS A 106 6.41 -7.61 3.54
C HIS A 106 5.96 -6.50 2.59
N THR A 107 6.76 -5.45 2.46
CA THR A 107 6.43 -4.32 1.58
C THR A 107 6.97 -4.50 0.15
N GLU A 108 7.80 -5.52 -0.10
CA GLU A 108 8.62 -5.72 -1.32
C GLU A 108 9.58 -4.55 -1.63
N GLY A 109 9.67 -3.59 -0.70
CA GLY A 109 10.30 -2.30 -0.89
C GLY A 109 11.65 -2.17 -0.22
N ARG A 110 11.96 -0.94 0.20
CA ARG A 110 13.18 -0.66 0.96
C ARG A 110 13.02 -1.16 2.40
N PRO A 111 14.12 -1.57 3.07
CA PRO A 111 14.09 -1.97 4.47
C PRO A 111 13.59 -0.88 5.44
N GLN A 112 13.66 0.39 5.02
CA GLN A 112 13.01 1.51 5.70
C GLN A 112 11.87 2.03 4.83
N THR A 113 10.67 2.12 5.40
CA THR A 113 9.48 2.65 4.73
C THR A 113 8.81 3.68 5.64
N THR A 114 8.20 4.70 5.03
CA THR A 114 7.44 5.72 5.77
C THR A 114 5.93 5.48 5.68
N PRO A 115 5.14 5.96 6.66
CA PRO A 115 3.69 5.99 6.52
C PRO A 115 3.25 6.71 5.25
N ASP A 116 3.83 7.87 4.92
CA ASP A 116 3.45 8.61 3.71
C ASP A 116 3.63 7.78 2.41
N GLU A 117 4.68 6.97 2.32
CA GLU A 117 4.90 6.06 1.18
C GLU A 117 3.80 4.98 1.12
N LEU A 118 3.49 4.32 2.24
CA LEU A 118 2.41 3.32 2.26
C LEU A 118 1.04 3.94 1.98
N ASN A 119 0.81 5.16 2.46
CA ASN A 119 -0.40 5.92 2.21
C ASN A 119 -0.57 6.18 0.71
N ALA A 120 0.50 6.64 0.05
CA ALA A 120 0.50 6.86 -1.40
C ALA A 120 0.29 5.57 -2.18
N LEU A 121 0.95 4.47 -1.77
CA LEU A 121 0.80 3.17 -2.41
C LEU A 121 -0.64 2.65 -2.32
N GLY A 122 -1.26 2.73 -1.14
CA GLY A 122 -2.66 2.34 -0.99
C GLY A 122 -3.61 3.24 -1.77
N PHE A 123 -3.40 4.57 -1.71
CA PHE A 123 -4.18 5.53 -2.49
C PHE A 123 -4.17 5.21 -4.00
N ILE A 124 -3.01 4.88 -4.55
CA ILE A 124 -2.82 4.58 -5.98
C ILE A 124 -3.29 3.17 -6.34
N PHE A 125 -2.75 2.15 -5.68
CA PHE A 125 -2.87 0.76 -6.15
C PHE A 125 -4.11 0.04 -5.64
N GLN A 126 -4.73 0.53 -4.56
CA GLN A 126 -6.01 0.04 -4.07
C GLN A 126 -7.13 0.98 -4.51
N TYR A 127 -7.17 2.19 -3.96
CA TYR A 127 -8.35 3.03 -4.06
C TYR A 127 -8.53 3.61 -5.48
N THR A 128 -7.51 4.25 -6.05
CA THR A 128 -7.60 4.79 -7.42
C THR A 128 -7.94 3.68 -8.43
N LYS A 129 -7.31 2.50 -8.29
CA LYS A 129 -7.61 1.35 -9.14
C LYS A 129 -9.07 0.91 -9.02
N ASN A 130 -9.61 0.84 -7.80
CA ASN A 130 -11.01 0.48 -7.58
C ASN A 130 -11.98 1.53 -8.15
N PHE A 131 -11.70 2.81 -7.94
CA PHE A 131 -12.50 3.92 -8.47
C PHE A 131 -12.52 3.98 -10.00
N LEU A 132 -11.45 3.51 -10.67
CA LEU A 132 -11.42 3.30 -12.12
C LEU A 132 -12.21 2.07 -12.57
N ALA A 133 -12.23 1.01 -11.75
CA ALA A 133 -12.86 -0.26 -12.10
C ALA A 133 -14.39 -0.25 -11.94
N GLY A 134 -14.93 0.53 -11.00
CA GLY A 134 -16.37 0.64 -10.77
C GLY A 134 -16.77 0.39 -9.32
N PRO A 135 -17.99 -0.12 -9.06
CA PRO A 135 -18.50 -0.29 -7.70
C PRO A 135 -17.57 -1.10 -6.78
N ILE A 136 -17.42 -0.64 -5.54
CA ILE A 136 -16.59 -1.28 -4.51
C ILE A 136 -17.51 -2.00 -3.54
N LEU A 137 -17.42 -3.34 -3.48
CA LEU A 137 -18.29 -4.18 -2.65
C LEU A 137 -19.79 -3.84 -2.83
N GLY A 138 -20.20 -3.61 -4.08
CA GLY A 138 -21.57 -3.24 -4.44
C GLY A 138 -21.96 -1.78 -4.19
N LYS A 139 -21.06 -0.95 -3.65
CA LYS A 139 -21.29 0.49 -3.42
C LYS A 139 -20.78 1.30 -4.61
N SER A 140 -21.61 2.19 -5.15
CA SER A 140 -21.21 3.04 -6.26
C SER A 140 -20.20 4.10 -5.83
N VAL A 141 -19.12 4.22 -6.61
CA VAL A 141 -18.07 5.24 -6.50
C VAL A 141 -17.97 6.09 -7.78
N GLU A 142 -18.99 6.00 -8.64
CA GLU A 142 -18.98 6.69 -9.92
C GLU A 142 -19.02 8.21 -9.74
N ASN A 143 -18.19 8.92 -10.50
CA ASN A 143 -18.13 10.39 -10.52
C ASN A 143 -17.86 11.03 -9.15
N LYS A 144 -17.19 10.30 -8.26
CA LYS A 144 -16.75 10.78 -6.95
C LYS A 144 -15.23 10.96 -6.92
N PRO A 145 -14.69 11.96 -6.20
CA PRO A 145 -13.28 11.97 -5.87
C PRO A 145 -12.87 10.71 -5.11
N VAL A 146 -11.60 10.31 -5.20
CA VAL A 146 -11.11 9.13 -4.50
C VAL A 146 -11.23 9.34 -2.98
N GLY A 147 -11.71 8.33 -2.27
CA GLY A 147 -11.80 8.32 -0.81
C GLY A 147 -11.67 6.90 -0.25
N SER A 148 -11.39 6.81 1.05
CA SER A 148 -11.25 5.57 1.82
C SER A 148 -12.21 5.45 2.99
N GLY A 149 -12.73 6.56 3.49
CA GLY A 149 -13.53 6.59 4.74
C GLY A 149 -12.69 6.52 6.02
N HIS A 150 -11.41 6.14 5.95
CA HIS A 150 -10.55 6.03 7.13
C HIS A 150 -9.92 7.37 7.48
N VAL A 151 -10.18 7.89 8.68
CA VAL A 151 -9.60 9.14 9.18
C VAL A 151 -8.75 8.88 10.42
N ILE A 152 -7.52 9.39 10.41
CA ILE A 152 -6.57 9.31 11.52
C ILE A 152 -5.96 10.69 11.72
N ASN A 153 -5.99 11.18 12.95
CA ASN A 153 -5.50 12.52 13.32
C ASN A 153 -6.07 13.63 12.41
N GLY A 154 -7.37 13.55 12.08
CA GLY A 154 -8.07 14.52 11.25
C GLY A 154 -7.72 14.48 9.75
N ARG A 155 -6.99 13.45 9.29
CA ARG A 155 -6.65 13.27 7.87
C ARG A 155 -7.12 11.93 7.37
N GLN A 156 -7.61 11.92 6.13
CA GLN A 156 -7.98 10.68 5.48
C GLN A 156 -6.73 9.90 5.09
N VAL A 157 -6.73 8.59 5.37
CA VAL A 157 -5.61 7.68 5.13
C VAL A 157 -6.05 6.51 4.25
N PHE A 158 -5.10 5.89 3.56
CA PHE A 158 -5.33 4.89 2.52
C PHE A 158 -4.51 3.63 2.76
N TYR A 159 -4.06 3.39 3.99
CA TYR A 159 -3.28 2.22 4.36
C TYR A 159 -4.04 0.91 4.10
N ALA A 160 -3.32 -0.12 3.67
CA ALA A 160 -3.87 -1.48 3.62
C ALA A 160 -3.64 -2.24 4.95
N TYR A 161 -2.62 -1.86 5.72
CA TYR A 161 -2.12 -2.59 6.89
C TYR A 161 -2.43 -1.83 8.19
N HIS A 162 -2.43 -2.57 9.30
CA HIS A 162 -2.61 -2.03 10.65
C HIS A 162 -1.28 -1.57 11.27
N TYR A 163 -0.19 -2.26 10.94
CA TYR A 163 1.15 -1.92 11.43
C TYR A 163 2.18 -1.99 10.31
N LEU A 164 3.19 -1.14 10.43
CA LEU A 164 4.47 -1.22 9.73
C LEU A 164 5.56 -1.51 10.76
N VAL A 165 6.50 -2.40 10.43
CA VAL A 165 7.70 -2.65 11.22
C VAL A 165 8.92 -2.38 10.35
N ASN A 166 9.73 -1.37 10.71
CA ASN A 166 10.94 -0.99 9.95
C ASN A 166 12.15 -1.88 10.31
N CYS A 167 13.19 -1.86 9.49
CA CYS A 167 14.36 -2.75 9.65
C CYS A 167 15.10 -2.61 10.99
N ASP A 168 14.97 -1.47 11.66
CA ASP A 168 15.52 -1.20 13.00
C ASP A 168 14.63 -1.72 14.14
N GLY A 169 13.45 -2.27 13.84
CA GLY A 169 12.46 -2.73 14.82
C GLY A 169 11.45 -1.65 15.22
N GLU A 170 11.49 -0.45 14.64
CA GLU A 170 10.47 0.57 14.88
C GLU A 170 9.09 0.05 14.42
N VAL A 171 8.13 0.03 15.34
CA VAL A 171 6.74 -0.32 15.07
C VAL A 171 5.91 0.96 14.91
N VAL A 172 5.30 1.12 13.74
CA VAL A 172 4.43 2.25 13.42
C VAL A 172 2.99 1.78 13.28
N ARG A 173 2.09 2.36 14.08
CA ARG A 173 0.63 2.14 13.95
C ARG A 173 0.12 2.89 12.72
N LEU A 174 -0.55 2.16 11.82
CA LEU A 174 -1.13 2.70 10.60
C LEU A 174 -2.65 2.81 10.68
N LEU A 175 -3.37 1.70 10.75
CA LEU A 175 -4.83 1.68 10.94
C LEU A 175 -5.19 1.30 12.36
N HIS A 176 -6.30 1.85 12.87
CA HIS A 176 -6.93 1.38 14.09
C HIS A 176 -7.56 -0.01 13.88
N ASP A 177 -7.75 -0.76 14.97
CA ASP A 177 -8.37 -2.09 14.95
C ASP A 177 -9.84 -2.06 14.52
N THR A 178 -10.48 -0.91 14.62
CA THR A 178 -11.83 -0.67 14.10
C THR A 178 -11.87 -0.55 12.58
N HIS A 179 -10.76 -0.19 11.93
CA HIS A 179 -10.69 -0.03 10.48
C HIS A 179 -10.32 -1.34 9.78
N ILE A 180 -11.03 -1.69 8.72
CA ILE A 180 -10.74 -2.83 7.85
C ILE A 180 -9.81 -2.40 6.71
N GLY A 181 -8.55 -2.80 6.80
CA GLY A 181 -7.58 -2.62 5.71
C GLY A 181 -7.69 -3.73 4.64
N TRP A 182 -7.52 -3.39 3.36
CA TRP A 182 -7.53 -4.37 2.27
C TRP A 182 -6.14 -5.03 2.06
N HIS A 183 -5.58 -5.64 3.10
CA HIS A 183 -4.25 -6.28 2.99
C HIS A 183 -4.30 -7.71 2.45
N ALA A 184 -5.31 -8.51 2.82
CA ALA A 184 -5.36 -9.93 2.48
C ALA A 184 -5.79 -10.18 1.02
N GLY A 185 -6.49 -9.23 0.40
CA GLY A 185 -7.17 -9.44 -0.88
C GLY A 185 -8.40 -10.36 -0.79
N ASN A 186 -8.87 -10.64 0.43
CA ASN A 186 -10.03 -11.47 0.72
C ASN A 186 -10.84 -10.79 1.82
N TRP A 187 -12.08 -10.38 1.51
CA TRP A 187 -12.91 -9.60 2.43
C TRP A 187 -13.21 -10.34 3.74
N ASN A 188 -13.53 -11.63 3.66
CA ASN A 188 -13.82 -12.45 4.85
C ASN A 188 -12.63 -12.52 5.81
N VAL A 189 -11.40 -12.42 5.30
CA VAL A 189 -10.21 -12.40 6.15
C VAL A 189 -9.93 -10.99 6.65
N ASN A 190 -10.00 -9.98 5.77
CA ASN A 190 -9.76 -8.58 6.13
C ASN A 190 -10.67 -8.14 7.30
N LYS A 191 -11.95 -8.52 7.29
CA LYS A 191 -12.91 -8.09 8.32
C LYS A 191 -12.60 -8.61 9.73
N ARG A 192 -11.79 -9.66 9.89
CA ARG A 192 -11.47 -10.29 11.18
C ARG A 192 -9.97 -10.35 11.49
N SER A 193 -9.15 -9.66 10.70
CA SER A 193 -7.70 -9.72 10.81
C SER A 193 -7.03 -8.36 10.94
N VAL A 194 -5.78 -8.41 11.40
CA VAL A 194 -4.85 -7.28 11.34
C VAL A 194 -3.68 -7.62 10.42
N GLY A 195 -3.30 -6.65 9.58
CA GLY A 195 -2.13 -6.75 8.70
C GLY A 195 -0.90 -6.14 9.36
N ILE A 196 0.17 -6.91 9.51
CA ILE A 196 1.47 -6.43 9.99
C ILE A 196 2.46 -6.50 8.83
N ALA A 197 2.90 -5.36 8.30
CA ALA A 197 3.84 -5.29 7.19
C ALA A 197 5.26 -5.00 7.67
N LEU A 198 6.20 -5.87 7.31
CA LEU A 198 7.62 -5.66 7.54
C LEU A 198 8.23 -4.92 6.34
N ALA A 199 8.91 -3.81 6.59
CA ALA A 199 9.60 -3.05 5.55
C ALA A 199 10.76 -3.87 4.97
N GLY A 200 10.84 -3.99 3.64
CA GLY A 200 11.79 -4.85 2.94
C GLY A 200 11.18 -5.91 2.03
N ASN A 201 12.05 -6.69 1.39
CA ASN A 201 11.73 -7.89 0.62
C ASN A 201 12.48 -9.08 1.25
N PHE A 202 11.75 -10.17 1.51
CA PHE A 202 12.25 -11.35 2.21
C PHE A 202 12.11 -12.63 1.39
N ASP A 203 12.08 -12.50 0.07
CA ASP A 203 12.11 -13.64 -0.84
C ASP A 203 13.45 -14.41 -0.74
N ASP A 204 14.57 -13.70 -0.66
CA ASP A 204 15.91 -14.31 -0.66
C ASP A 204 16.57 -14.37 0.73
N CYS A 205 16.13 -13.54 1.68
CA CYS A 205 16.66 -13.50 3.04
C CYS A 205 15.55 -13.26 4.08
N PRO A 206 15.67 -13.80 5.31
CA PRO A 206 14.71 -13.54 6.38
C PRO A 206 14.80 -12.06 6.86
N PRO A 207 13.78 -11.56 7.56
CA PRO A 207 13.85 -10.24 8.18
C PRO A 207 14.97 -10.18 9.24
N PRO A 208 15.61 -9.01 9.43
CA PRO A 208 16.45 -8.73 10.59
C PRO A 208 15.81 -9.14 11.92
N GLN A 209 16.66 -9.56 12.86
CA GLN A 209 16.22 -10.00 14.19
C GLN A 209 15.42 -8.91 14.92
N SER A 210 15.80 -7.64 14.76
CA SER A 210 15.07 -6.47 15.27
C SER A 210 13.60 -6.43 14.81
N GLN A 211 13.32 -6.71 13.54
CA GLN A 211 11.95 -6.80 13.04
C GLN A 211 11.21 -8.00 13.63
N LEU A 212 11.87 -9.16 13.72
CA LEU A 212 11.25 -10.36 14.27
C LEU A 212 10.87 -10.17 15.74
N ASP A 213 11.78 -9.60 16.54
CA ASP A 213 11.56 -9.27 17.95
C ASP A 213 10.40 -8.29 18.11
N ALA A 214 10.40 -7.20 17.33
CA ALA A 214 9.36 -6.19 17.37
C ALA A 214 7.97 -6.75 17.00
N VAL A 215 7.89 -7.64 16.01
CA VAL A 215 6.63 -8.31 15.64
C VAL A 215 6.13 -9.20 16.77
N ILE A 216 7.02 -9.98 17.40
CA ILE A 216 6.65 -10.86 18.52
C ILE A 216 6.13 -10.05 19.70
N ASP A 217 6.85 -9.01 20.08
CA ASP A 217 6.45 -8.13 21.19
C ASP A 217 5.13 -7.41 20.88
N LEU A 218 4.96 -6.95 19.63
CA LEU A 218 3.70 -6.37 19.19
C LEU A 218 2.53 -7.33 19.35
N ILE A 219 2.67 -8.57 18.85
CA ILE A 219 1.60 -9.58 18.90
C ILE A 219 1.27 -9.94 20.35
N ARG A 220 2.27 -10.21 21.19
CA ARG A 220 2.06 -10.56 22.60
C ARG A 220 1.36 -9.44 23.37
N ASN A 221 1.78 -8.20 23.15
CA ASN A 221 1.26 -7.07 23.93
C ASN A 221 -0.11 -6.60 23.47
N GLN A 222 -0.38 -6.58 22.15
CA GLN A 222 -1.62 -6.03 21.59
C GLN A 222 -2.68 -7.10 21.32
N TYR A 223 -2.25 -8.35 21.07
CA TYR A 223 -3.12 -9.45 20.66
C TYR A 223 -2.86 -10.73 21.47
N PRO A 224 -2.81 -10.67 22.82
CA PRO A 224 -2.43 -11.81 23.66
C PRO A 224 -3.37 -13.03 23.54
N ASN A 225 -4.59 -12.82 23.04
CA ASN A 225 -5.60 -13.88 22.87
C ASN A 225 -5.57 -14.55 21.49
N ILE A 226 -4.67 -14.12 20.59
CA ILE A 226 -4.54 -14.74 19.28
C ILE A 226 -3.54 -15.89 19.39
N GLU A 227 -4.06 -17.10 19.20
CA GLU A 227 -3.24 -18.31 19.17
C GLU A 227 -2.16 -18.22 18.07
N PRO A 228 -0.93 -18.68 18.32
CA PRO A 228 0.16 -18.64 17.34
C PRO A 228 -0.21 -19.25 15.99
N GLN A 229 -1.04 -20.31 15.97
CA GLN A 229 -1.50 -20.97 14.75
C GLN A 229 -2.43 -20.11 13.89
N ARG A 230 -2.95 -18.99 14.43
CA ARG A 230 -3.73 -17.97 13.72
C ARG A 230 -2.88 -16.79 13.23
N VAL A 231 -1.56 -16.93 13.26
CA VAL A 231 -0.60 -16.02 12.60
C VAL A 231 -0.22 -16.60 11.24
N TYR A 232 -0.73 -15.97 10.18
CA TYR A 232 -0.57 -16.42 8.81
C TYR A 232 0.42 -15.54 8.05
N GLY A 233 1.21 -16.12 7.16
CA GLY A 233 1.80 -15.35 6.07
C GLY A 233 0.75 -15.04 5.00
N HIS A 234 0.84 -13.90 4.32
CA HIS A 234 -0.13 -13.51 3.29
C HIS A 234 -0.39 -14.59 2.24
N TYR A 235 0.63 -15.32 1.79
CA TYR A 235 0.49 -16.43 0.84
C TYR A 235 -0.44 -17.56 1.32
N GLN A 236 -0.59 -17.75 2.64
CA GLN A 236 -1.50 -18.75 3.22
C GLN A 236 -2.97 -18.33 3.11
N VAL A 237 -3.20 -17.03 2.91
CA VAL A 237 -4.54 -16.45 2.76
C VAL A 237 -4.85 -16.17 1.28
N ASN A 238 -3.82 -15.85 0.50
CA ASN A 238 -3.90 -15.59 -0.93
C ASN A 238 -2.75 -16.32 -1.65
N PHE A 239 -3.04 -17.50 -2.18
CA PHE A 239 -2.06 -18.40 -2.81
C PHE A 239 -1.39 -17.83 -4.07
N SER A 240 -1.84 -16.69 -4.60
CA SER A 240 -1.19 -16.01 -5.73
C SER A 240 0.02 -15.16 -5.33
N LYS A 241 0.36 -15.12 -4.03
CA LYS A 241 1.40 -14.26 -3.45
C LYS A 241 2.56 -15.07 -2.90
N THR A 242 3.75 -14.49 -2.91
CA THR A 242 4.93 -14.99 -2.17
C THR A 242 5.10 -14.29 -0.81
N CYS A 243 4.43 -13.15 -0.61
CA CYS A 243 4.37 -12.38 0.63
C CYS A 243 4.04 -13.25 1.87
N PRO A 244 4.71 -13.08 3.03
CA PRO A 244 5.69 -12.04 3.38
C PRO A 244 7.13 -12.35 2.92
N GLY A 245 7.30 -13.25 1.97
CA GLY A 245 8.57 -13.64 1.40
C GLY A 245 8.70 -15.15 1.37
N ILE A 246 9.35 -15.69 0.32
CA ILE A 246 9.61 -17.13 0.17
C ILE A 246 10.30 -17.72 1.42
N THR A 247 11.16 -16.95 2.09
CA THR A 247 11.85 -17.41 3.30
C THR A 247 10.94 -17.63 4.51
N TYR A 248 9.74 -17.05 4.55
CA TYR A 248 8.85 -17.16 5.71
C TYR A 248 8.51 -18.61 6.05
N ALA A 249 8.05 -19.38 5.06
CA ALA A 249 7.62 -20.75 5.27
C ALA A 249 8.73 -21.64 5.85
N ASN A 250 9.98 -21.44 5.40
CA ASN A 250 11.06 -22.40 5.62
C ASN A 250 12.13 -21.93 6.63
N LEU A 251 12.29 -20.62 6.85
CA LEU A 251 13.39 -20.09 7.67
C LEU A 251 12.95 -19.48 8.98
N TRP A 252 11.83 -18.74 9.03
CA TRP A 252 11.52 -17.92 10.21
C TRP A 252 10.09 -18.01 10.75
N LYS A 253 9.14 -18.62 10.03
CA LYS A 253 7.80 -18.87 10.59
C LYS A 253 7.86 -19.75 11.83
N LYS A 254 8.62 -20.85 11.79
CA LYS A 254 8.73 -21.77 12.94
C LYS A 254 9.23 -21.02 14.19
N THR A 255 10.32 -20.27 14.04
CA THR A 255 10.89 -19.45 15.11
C THR A 255 9.89 -18.40 15.62
N LEU A 256 9.15 -17.74 14.73
CA LEU A 256 8.09 -16.79 15.12
C LEU A 256 7.05 -17.47 16.01
N LEU A 257 6.52 -18.63 15.59
CA LEU A 257 5.47 -19.33 16.33
C LEU A 257 5.97 -19.87 17.68
N GLU A 258 7.12 -20.53 17.71
CA GLU A 258 7.73 -21.06 18.94
C GLU A 258 8.00 -19.95 19.97
N ARG A 259 8.37 -18.76 19.49
CA ARG A 259 8.57 -17.60 20.36
C ARG A 259 7.28 -16.91 20.76
N LEU A 260 6.15 -17.13 20.10
CA LEU A 260 4.86 -16.63 20.56
C LEU A 260 4.24 -17.54 21.63
N GLU A 261 4.61 -18.82 21.65
CA GLU A 261 4.15 -19.81 22.65
C GLU A 261 4.84 -19.68 24.02
N GLN A 262 6.00 -19.02 24.07
CA GLN A 262 6.77 -18.76 25.30
C GLN A 262 6.19 -17.59 26.10
#